data_AF-A0AA39PKN6-F1
#
_entry.id   AF-A0AA39PKN6-F1
#
_cell.length_a   1.000
_cell.length_b   1.000
_cell.length_c   1.000
_cell.angle_alpha   90.00
_cell.angle_beta   90.00
_cell.angle_gamma   90.00
#
_symmetry.space_group_name_H-M   'P 1'
#
loop_
_entity.id
_entity.type
_entity.pdbx_description
1 polymer ?
#
loop_
_entity_poly.entity_id
_entity_poly.type
_entity_poly.pdbx_seq_one_letter_code
_entity_poly.pdbx_strand_id
1 'polypeptide(L)'
;WTRSWKNSPKTGFFAPSNRIAPSLKPTKHFHELHGNQEVFGRLVQCRTGHCFAGEYYSRFVPQEDIQCPCGEHLQSREHIIRDCPRYDGHRESLHKVSRDIYLPDILGTNEGIDALASFLEKSGTFTK
;
A
#
# COMPACT_ATOMS: atom_id res chain seq x y z
N TRP A 1 23.32 8.02 -8.04
CA TRP A 1 21.91 7.59 -8.13
C TRP A 1 20.97 8.45 -7.28
N THR A 2 21.21 8.65 -5.98
CA THR A 2 20.35 9.50 -5.09
C THR A 2 20.14 10.93 -5.60
N ARG A 3 21.18 11.58 -6.16
CA ARG A 3 21.05 12.91 -6.79
C ARG A 3 20.07 12.92 -7.97
N SER A 4 20.11 11.87 -8.82
CA SER A 4 19.17 11.71 -9.93
C SER A 4 17.76 11.51 -9.40
N TRP A 5 17.58 10.59 -8.44
CA TRP A 5 16.31 10.36 -7.78
C TRP A 5 15.72 11.66 -7.19
N LYS A 6 16.51 12.47 -6.47
CA LYS A 6 16.04 13.73 -5.86
C LYS A 6 15.50 14.72 -6.90
N ASN A 7 16.11 14.78 -8.08
CA ASN A 7 15.78 15.73 -9.13
C ASN A 7 14.67 15.25 -10.08
N SER A 8 14.38 13.95 -10.13
CA SER A 8 13.31 13.42 -10.97
C SER A 8 11.93 13.74 -10.40
N PRO A 9 10.95 14.13 -11.23
CA PRO A 9 9.58 14.30 -10.78
C PRO A 9 9.01 12.98 -10.25
N LYS A 10 8.22 13.05 -9.17
CA LYS A 10 7.56 11.89 -8.57
C LYS A 10 6.14 11.82 -9.13
N THR A 11 5.95 11.07 -10.21
CA THR A 11 4.68 10.98 -10.93
C THR A 11 4.25 9.53 -11.15
N GLY A 12 3.00 9.35 -11.56
CA GLY A 12 2.43 8.04 -11.85
C GLY A 12 2.01 7.27 -10.59
N PHE A 13 1.63 6.01 -10.81
CA PHE A 13 0.95 5.18 -9.82
C PHE A 13 1.81 4.85 -8.57
N PHE A 14 3.14 4.88 -8.73
CA PHE A 14 4.11 4.66 -7.66
C PHE A 14 4.48 5.93 -6.89
N ALA A 15 4.06 7.12 -7.36
CA ALA A 15 4.44 8.40 -6.76
C ALA A 15 4.16 8.51 -5.25
N PRO A 16 3.02 8.04 -4.71
CA PRO A 16 2.76 8.09 -3.27
C PRO A 16 3.83 7.39 -2.43
N SER A 17 4.37 6.27 -2.94
CA SER A 17 5.38 5.46 -2.26
C SER A 17 6.81 5.97 -2.48
N ASN A 18 7.04 6.76 -3.53
CA ASN A 18 8.36 7.21 -3.98
C ASN A 18 8.87 8.44 -3.22
N ARG A 19 8.84 8.39 -1.89
CA ARG A 19 9.19 9.50 -0.98
C ARG A 19 10.38 9.19 -0.06
N ILE A 20 10.77 7.93 0.03
CA ILE A 20 11.96 7.50 0.79
C ILE A 20 13.16 7.49 -0.14
N ALA A 21 14.19 8.24 0.23
CA ALA A 21 15.44 8.26 -0.53
C ALA A 21 16.04 6.86 -0.55
N PRO A 22 16.54 6.43 -1.69
CA PRO A 22 16.87 5.03 -1.80
C PRO A 22 18.26 4.74 -1.20
N SER A 23 18.46 3.49 -0.78
CA SER A 23 19.58 3.05 0.06
C SER A 23 20.18 1.75 -0.44
N LEU A 24 21.46 1.52 -0.15
CA LEU A 24 22.13 0.24 -0.37
C LEU A 24 21.90 -0.75 0.76
N LYS A 25 21.39 -0.28 1.90
CA LYS A 25 21.04 -1.14 3.04
C LYS A 25 19.60 -1.61 2.91
N PRO A 26 19.28 -2.83 3.38
CA PRO A 26 17.89 -3.25 3.53
C PRO A 26 17.11 -2.24 4.39
N THR A 27 15.82 -2.13 4.13
CA THR A 27 14.95 -1.24 4.92
C THR A 27 14.72 -1.82 6.31
N LYS A 28 14.39 -0.94 7.27
CA LYS A 28 13.92 -1.33 8.62
C LYS A 28 12.83 -2.41 8.53
N HIS A 29 11.82 -2.19 7.69
CA HIS A 29 10.69 -3.09 7.48
C HIS A 29 11.07 -4.48 6.96
N PHE A 30 12.15 -4.59 6.18
CA PHE A 30 12.66 -5.89 5.73
C PHE A 30 13.16 -6.72 6.93
N HIS A 31 13.84 -6.06 7.88
CA HIS A 31 14.33 -6.74 9.08
C HIS A 31 13.20 -7.07 10.06
N GLU A 32 12.29 -6.12 10.30
CA GLU A 32 11.22 -6.27 11.29
C GLU A 32 10.14 -7.27 10.86
N LEU A 33 9.85 -7.35 9.56
CA LEU A 33 8.85 -8.27 9.02
C LEU A 33 9.45 -9.59 8.52
N HIS A 34 10.71 -9.89 8.83
CA HIS A 34 11.38 -11.12 8.38
C HIS A 34 10.61 -12.40 8.79
N GLY A 35 9.96 -12.39 9.95
CA GLY A 35 9.10 -13.49 10.45
C GLY A 35 7.69 -13.52 9.87
N ASN A 36 7.27 -12.49 9.12
CA ASN A 36 5.94 -12.37 8.51
C ASN A 36 6.08 -11.97 7.03
N GLN A 37 6.62 -12.91 6.24
CA GLN A 37 6.90 -12.72 4.82
C GLN A 37 5.65 -12.44 3.99
N GLU A 38 4.50 -12.96 4.42
CA GLU A 38 3.20 -12.75 3.78
C GLU A 38 2.79 -11.28 3.85
N VAL A 39 2.86 -10.66 5.05
CA VAL A 39 2.59 -9.23 5.22
C VAL A 39 3.63 -8.39 4.48
N PHE A 40 4.91 -8.77 4.53
CA PHE A 40 5.96 -8.05 3.79
C PHE A 40 5.70 -8.07 2.27
N GLY A 41 5.28 -9.21 1.71
CA GLY A 41 4.93 -9.34 0.31
C GLY A 41 3.77 -8.43 -0.08
N ARG A 42 2.67 -8.47 0.69
CA ARG A 42 1.51 -7.59 0.47
C ARG A 42 1.85 -6.11 0.62
N LEU A 43 2.72 -5.78 1.57
CA LEU A 43 3.20 -4.41 1.78
C LEU A 43 3.96 -3.91 0.55
N VAL A 44 4.88 -4.70 0.01
CA VAL A 44 5.64 -4.35 -1.20
C VAL A 44 4.69 -4.20 -2.38
N GLN A 45 3.80 -5.18 -2.62
CA GLN A 45 2.81 -5.14 -3.68
C GLN A 45 1.90 -3.91 -3.58
N CYS A 46 1.38 -3.62 -2.39
CA CYS A 46 0.55 -2.45 -2.14
C CYS A 46 1.30 -1.17 -2.48
N ARG A 47 2.54 -1.01 -1.98
CA ARG A 47 3.34 0.19 -2.26
C ARG A 47 3.71 0.34 -3.74
N THR A 48 3.97 -0.75 -4.46
CA THR A 48 4.27 -0.71 -5.89
C THR A 48 3.02 -0.59 -6.76
N GLY A 49 1.83 -0.82 -6.20
CA GLY A 49 0.59 -0.82 -6.94
C GLY A 49 0.32 -2.12 -7.70
N HIS A 50 0.90 -3.21 -7.22
CA HIS A 50 0.72 -4.57 -7.75
C HIS A 50 0.01 -5.48 -6.74
N CYS A 51 -0.74 -4.91 -5.80
CA CYS A 51 -1.58 -5.67 -4.88
C CYS A 51 -2.79 -6.28 -5.59
N PHE A 52 -3.26 -7.41 -5.07
CA PHE A 52 -4.47 -8.09 -5.56
C PHE A 52 -5.71 -7.23 -5.30
N ALA A 53 -6.02 -6.38 -6.26
CA ALA A 53 -7.15 -5.46 -6.26
C ALA A 53 -7.68 -5.30 -7.69
N GLY A 54 -8.91 -4.82 -7.85
CA GLY A 54 -9.53 -4.54 -9.15
C GLY A 54 -8.68 -3.67 -10.07
N GLU A 55 -7.94 -2.68 -9.54
CA GLU A 55 -6.96 -1.90 -10.32
C GLU A 55 -5.88 -2.76 -10.99
N TYR A 56 -5.36 -3.76 -10.28
CA TYR A 56 -4.39 -4.70 -10.81
C TYR A 56 -5.04 -5.64 -11.82
N TYR A 57 -6.21 -6.21 -11.50
CA TYR A 57 -6.93 -7.12 -12.38
C TYR A 57 -7.32 -6.48 -13.71
N SER A 58 -7.82 -5.25 -13.69
CA SER A 58 -8.16 -4.49 -14.90
C SER A 58 -7.00 -4.38 -15.90
N ARG A 59 -5.75 -4.41 -15.42
CA ARG A 59 -4.54 -4.26 -16.24
C ARG A 59 -3.90 -5.59 -16.63
N PHE A 60 -3.87 -6.55 -15.70
CA PHE A 60 -3.03 -7.74 -15.82
C PHE A 60 -3.83 -9.05 -15.87
N VAL A 61 -5.08 -9.07 -15.40
CA VAL A 61 -5.93 -10.27 -15.37
C VAL A 61 -7.39 -9.89 -15.72
N PRO A 62 -7.69 -9.51 -16.98
CA PRO A 62 -8.98 -8.91 -17.34
C PRO A 62 -10.21 -9.82 -17.15
N GLN A 63 -10.00 -11.11 -16.88
CA GLN A 63 -11.06 -12.08 -16.60
C GLN A 63 -11.52 -12.05 -15.13
N GLU A 64 -10.74 -11.47 -14.23
CA GLU A 64 -11.09 -11.34 -12.81
C GLU A 64 -12.05 -10.16 -12.60
N ASP A 65 -12.93 -10.27 -11.60
CA ASP A 65 -13.82 -9.18 -11.23
C ASP A 65 -13.03 -8.00 -10.65
N ILE A 66 -13.34 -6.80 -11.13
CA ILE A 66 -12.70 -5.56 -10.69
C ILE A 66 -13.50 -4.84 -9.61
N GLN A 67 -14.76 -5.23 -9.38
CA GLN A 67 -15.64 -4.59 -8.43
C GLN A 67 -15.25 -4.96 -7.00
N CYS A 68 -15.45 -4.03 -6.06
CA CYS A 68 -15.28 -4.36 -4.66
C CYS A 68 -16.57 -5.00 -4.13
N PRO A 69 -16.49 -6.06 -3.30
CA PRO A 69 -17.68 -6.63 -2.66
C PRO A 69 -18.43 -5.68 -1.72
N CYS A 70 -17.91 -4.49 -1.42
CA CYS A 70 -18.65 -3.44 -0.73
C CYS A 70 -19.66 -2.70 -1.63
N GLY A 71 -19.63 -2.95 -2.95
CA GLY A 71 -20.47 -2.28 -3.95
C GLY A 71 -19.73 -1.24 -4.80
N GLU A 72 -18.48 -0.90 -4.48
CA GLU A 72 -17.68 0.02 -5.30
C GLU A 72 -17.38 -0.57 -6.68
N HIS A 73 -17.51 0.23 -7.74
CA HIS A 73 -17.37 -0.26 -9.10
C HIS A 73 -15.92 -0.68 -9.44
N LEU A 74 -14.95 -0.01 -8.83
CA LEU A 74 -13.54 -0.36 -8.98
C LEU A 74 -12.90 -0.51 -7.59
N GLN A 75 -12.42 -1.71 -7.29
CA GLN A 75 -11.62 -1.97 -6.12
C GLN A 75 -10.20 -1.41 -6.31
N SER A 76 -10.01 -0.13 -5.97
CA SER A 76 -8.70 0.52 -5.98
C SER A 76 -7.93 0.29 -4.68
N ARG A 77 -6.61 0.40 -4.74
CA ARG A 77 -5.75 0.42 -3.55
C ARG A 77 -6.18 1.54 -2.60
N GLU A 78 -6.46 2.71 -3.17
CA GLU A 78 -6.91 3.88 -2.41
C GLU A 78 -8.24 3.63 -1.71
N HIS A 79 -9.21 3.08 -2.43
CA HIS A 79 -10.49 2.69 -1.86
C HIS A 79 -10.30 1.70 -0.69
N ILE A 80 -9.53 0.63 -0.87
CA ILE A 80 -9.32 -0.37 0.19
C ILE A 80 -8.70 0.26 1.45
N ILE A 81 -7.67 1.08 1.27
CA ILE A 81 -6.94 1.69 2.39
C ILE A 81 -7.79 2.75 3.10
N ARG A 82 -8.47 3.63 2.37
CA ARG A 82 -9.16 4.81 2.93
C ARG A 82 -10.67 4.67 3.07
N ASP A 83 -11.35 4.15 2.05
CA ASP A 83 -12.79 4.39 1.88
C ASP A 83 -13.67 3.15 2.13
N CYS A 84 -13.16 1.95 1.86
CA CYS A 84 -13.92 0.70 1.87
C CYS A 84 -14.51 0.38 3.27
N PRO A 85 -15.84 0.30 3.43
CA PRO A 85 -16.45 0.10 4.75
C PRO A 85 -16.10 -1.26 5.37
N ARG A 86 -15.74 -2.25 4.56
CA ARG A 86 -15.33 -3.59 5.01
C ARG A 86 -14.11 -3.59 5.92
N TYR A 87 -13.25 -2.57 5.81
CA TYR A 87 -11.98 -2.51 6.52
C TYR A 87 -11.93 -1.40 7.57
N ASP A 88 -13.05 -0.74 7.84
CA ASP A 88 -13.11 0.43 8.73
C ASP A 88 -12.58 0.12 10.14
N GLY A 89 -13.00 -1.02 10.71
CA GLY A 89 -12.54 -1.50 12.02
C GLY A 89 -11.03 -1.84 12.10
N HIS A 90 -10.30 -1.83 10.99
CA HIS A 90 -8.86 -2.11 10.94
C HIS A 90 -8.02 -0.85 10.71
N ARG A 91 -8.63 0.32 10.46
CA ARG A 91 -7.93 1.57 10.10
C ARG A 91 -7.31 2.34 11.26
N GLU A 92 -7.48 1.89 12.49
CA GLU A 92 -6.98 2.61 13.68
C GLU A 92 -5.48 2.93 13.57
N SER A 93 -4.66 2.01 13.07
CA SER A 93 -3.21 2.25 12.86
C SER A 93 -2.95 3.34 11.82
N LEU A 94 -3.75 3.40 10.76
CA LEU A 94 -3.61 4.39 9.68
C LEU A 94 -3.98 5.79 10.16
N HIS A 95 -5.08 5.92 10.92
CA HIS A 95 -5.53 7.20 11.47
C HIS A 95 -4.53 7.82 12.46
N LYS A 96 -3.75 6.98 13.17
CA LYS A 96 -2.67 7.47 14.04
C LYS A 96 -1.55 8.19 13.26
N VAL A 97 -1.36 7.84 11.98
CA VAL A 97 -0.35 8.46 11.11
C VAL A 97 -0.92 9.61 10.29
N SER A 98 -2.12 9.43 9.73
CA SER A 98 -2.76 10.43 8.88
C SER A 98 -4.26 10.41 9.12
N ARG A 99 -4.81 11.51 9.66
CA ARG A 99 -6.23 11.62 10.05
C ARG A 99 -7.16 11.27 8.89
N ASP A 100 -6.87 11.77 7.70
CA ASP A 100 -7.66 11.55 6.48
C ASP A 100 -7.10 10.42 5.61
N ILE A 101 -6.13 9.65 6.14
CA ILE A 101 -5.44 8.54 5.46
C ILE A 101 -4.91 8.98 4.08
N TYR A 102 -4.11 10.05 4.08
CA TYR A 102 -3.47 10.54 2.87
C TYR A 102 -2.43 9.51 2.40
N LEU A 103 -2.67 8.90 1.23
CA LEU A 103 -1.86 7.79 0.71
C LEU A 103 -0.36 8.05 0.70
N PRO A 104 0.15 9.23 0.31
CA PRO A 104 1.59 9.49 0.36
C PRO A 104 2.20 9.48 1.77
N ASP A 105 1.42 9.77 2.81
CA ASP A 105 1.90 9.62 4.19
C ASP A 105 1.95 8.15 4.58
N ILE A 106 0.91 7.39 4.26
CA ILE A 106 0.82 5.95 4.54
C ILE A 106 1.86 5.13 3.77
N LEU A 107 2.05 5.42 2.47
CA LEU A 107 2.90 4.63 1.58
C LEU A 107 4.35 5.13 1.49
N GLY A 108 4.58 6.38 1.88
CA GLY A 108 5.82 7.11 1.63
C GLY A 108 6.66 7.46 2.87
N THR A 109 6.19 7.16 4.08
CA THR A 109 6.91 7.42 5.34
C THR A 109 7.19 6.12 6.10
N ASN A 110 8.18 6.10 6.99
CA ASN A 110 8.48 4.88 7.75
C ASN A 110 7.34 4.53 8.70
N GLU A 111 6.77 5.54 9.35
CA GLU A 111 5.64 5.44 10.28
C GLU A 111 4.38 4.95 9.55
N GLY A 112 4.13 5.48 8.35
CA GLY A 112 3.04 5.03 7.48
C GLY A 112 3.19 3.58 7.05
N ILE A 113 4.41 3.15 6.71
CA ILE A 113 4.68 1.76 6.31
C ILE A 113 4.50 0.81 7.51
N ASP A 114 4.90 1.22 8.72
CA ASP A 114 4.65 0.46 9.97
C ASP A 114 3.13 0.32 10.22
N ALA A 115 2.38 1.41 10.07
CA ALA A 115 0.93 1.42 10.22
C ALA A 115 0.22 0.59 9.14
N LEU A 116 0.71 0.62 7.90
CA LEU A 116 0.21 -0.18 6.80
C LEU A 116 0.46 -1.67 7.04
N ALA A 117 1.65 -2.06 7.52
CA ALA A 117 1.93 -3.45 7.86
C ALA A 117 0.93 -3.98 8.91
N SER A 118 0.67 -3.21 9.96
CA SER A 118 -0.35 -3.54 10.97
C SER A 118 -1.77 -3.64 10.38
N PHE A 119 -2.12 -2.75 9.45
CA PHE A 119 -3.41 -2.78 8.76
C PHE A 119 -3.56 -4.05 7.91
N LEU A 120 -2.53 -4.40 7.13
CA LEU A 120 -2.55 -5.59 6.27
C LEU A 120 -2.64 -6.88 7.08
N GLU A 121 -1.89 -6.96 8.18
CA GLU A 121 -1.92 -8.09 9.10
C GLU A 121 -3.33 -8.30 9.69
N LYS A 122 -3.97 -7.22 10.17
CA LYS A 122 -5.30 -7.30 10.80
C LYS A 122 -6.45 -7.52 9.82
N SER A 123 -6.37 -6.89 8.64
CA SER A 123 -7.48 -6.87 7.68
C SER A 123 -7.49 -8.06 6.71
N GLY A 124 -6.35 -8.72 6.51
CA GLY A 124 -6.23 -9.78 5.49
C GLY A 124 -6.44 -9.28 4.06
N THR A 125 -6.45 -7.97 3.82
CA THR A 125 -6.69 -7.43 2.47
C THR A 125 -5.50 -7.64 1.54
N PHE A 126 -5.74 -7.56 0.23
CA PHE A 126 -4.77 -7.86 -0.83
C PHE A 126 -4.18 -9.28 -0.80
N THR A 127 -4.90 -10.24 -0.21
CA THR A 127 -4.62 -11.68 -0.31
C THR A 127 -5.39 -12.27 -1.50
N LYS A 128 -4.81 -13.26 -2.18
CA LYS A 128 -5.50 -14.05 -3.23
C LYS A 128 -5.80 -15.45 -2.71
#